data_AF-A0A536QQG0-F1
#
_entry.id   AF-A0A536QQG0-F1
#
_cell.length_a   1.000
_cell.length_b   1.000
_cell.length_c   1.000
_cell.angle_alpha   90.00
_cell.angle_beta   90.00
_cell.angle_gamma   90.00
#
_symmetry.space_group_name_H-M   'P 1'
#
loop_
_entity.id
_entity.type
_entity.pdbx_description
1 polymer ?
#
loop_
_entity_poly.entity_id
_entity_poly.type
_entity_poly.pdbx_seq_one_letter_code
_entity_poly.pdbx_strand_id
1 'polypeptide(L)'
;MRALAEARDPWGLAIALAAGVVAFALTVPWPLALAAAVAVVCVRVTAGLALRGPAPAPRLPAGSASGPGGTLSPKELEVAQLVYEGLKNREIAERLFKSERTVDNQVRDIMTKLDFHSRTEIVRWWAERMTTTKK
;
A
#
# COMPACT_ATOMS: atom_id res chain seq x y z
N MET A 1 25.80 48.19 27.65
CA MET A 1 24.70 47.22 27.81
C MET A 1 25.04 45.98 26.99
N ARG A 2 25.38 44.86 27.65
CA ARG A 2 24.73 43.54 27.50
C ARG A 2 24.58 43.09 26.03
N ALA A 3 25.49 42.26 25.53
CA ALA A 3 25.34 40.80 25.56
C ALA A 3 24.01 40.34 24.96
N LEU A 4 24.02 39.95 23.69
CA LEU A 4 23.21 38.86 23.15
C LEU A 4 23.90 38.30 21.88
N ALA A 5 24.40 37.07 22.01
CA ALA A 5 24.41 36.00 21.00
C ALA A 5 25.04 36.28 19.61
N GLU A 6 26.22 35.74 19.29
CA GLU A 6 26.38 34.32 18.91
C GLU A 6 25.61 33.96 17.64
N ALA A 7 26.09 34.48 16.49
CA ALA A 7 25.63 34.09 15.17
C ALA A 7 26.73 33.33 14.42
N ARG A 8 27.20 32.27 15.07
CA ARG A 8 27.48 30.94 14.51
C ARG A 8 27.81 30.93 13.01
N ASP A 9 29.09 31.11 12.68
CA ASP A 9 29.60 30.95 11.31
C ASP A 9 29.28 29.53 10.80
N PRO A 10 28.33 29.37 9.87
CA PRO A 10 27.81 28.07 9.46
C PRO A 10 28.85 27.26 8.68
N TRP A 11 29.85 27.96 8.11
CA TRP A 11 30.89 27.37 7.26
C TRP A 11 31.96 26.63 8.07
N GLY A 12 32.27 27.07 9.30
CA GLY A 12 33.28 26.42 10.14
C GLY A 12 32.84 25.03 10.63
N LEU A 13 31.56 24.91 11.01
CA LEU A 13 30.96 23.62 11.42
C LEU A 13 30.87 22.63 10.25
N ALA A 14 30.58 23.11 9.04
CA ALA A 14 30.51 22.27 7.85
C ALA A 14 31.88 21.67 7.49
N ILE A 15 32.97 22.45 7.60
CA ILE A 15 34.33 21.97 7.31
C ILE A 15 34.80 20.97 8.39
N ALA A 16 34.48 21.22 9.66
CA ALA A 16 34.79 20.30 10.76
C ALA A 16 34.05 18.95 10.64
N LEU A 17 32.78 18.95 10.22
CA LEU A 17 32.02 17.72 9.97
C LEU A 17 32.54 16.96 8.75
N ALA A 18 32.92 17.66 7.67
CA ALA A 18 33.50 17.02 6.49
C ALA A 18 34.85 16.34 6.80
N ALA A 19 35.73 17.00 7.56
CA ALA A 19 36.98 16.40 8.04
C ALA A 19 36.73 15.21 8.99
N GLY A 20 35.68 15.29 9.82
CA GLY A 20 35.25 14.21 10.70
C GLY A 20 34.77 12.96 9.95
N VAL A 21 34.03 13.10 8.84
CA VAL A 21 33.58 11.97 8.01
C VAL A 21 34.74 11.29 7.28
N VAL A 22 35.76 12.05 6.86
CA VAL A 22 36.97 11.52 6.21
C VAL A 22 37.89 10.82 7.22
N ALA A 23 37.98 11.31 8.47
CA ALA A 23 38.70 10.64 9.55
C ALA A 23 37.94 9.40 10.10
N PHE A 24 36.60 9.43 10.11
CA PHE A 24 35.74 8.33 10.55
C PHE A 24 35.75 7.13 9.59
N ALA A 25 36.05 7.37 8.31
CA ALA A 25 36.25 6.32 7.31
C ALA A 25 37.58 5.56 7.46
N LEU A 26 38.54 6.08 8.25
CA LEU A 26 39.90 5.53 8.32
C LEU A 26 40.15 4.53 9.47
N THR A 27 39.18 4.27 10.36
CA THR A 27 39.37 3.31 11.48
C THR A 27 38.26 2.25 11.63
N VAL A 28 37.55 1.93 10.56
CA VAL A 28 36.64 0.76 10.51
C VAL A 28 36.89 0.01 9.20
N PRO A 29 37.22 -1.29 9.22
CA PRO A 29 37.39 -2.04 7.99
C PRO A 29 36.06 -2.12 7.24
N TRP A 30 36.01 -1.44 6.09
CA TRP A 30 34.91 -1.39 5.12
C TRP A 30 34.18 -2.72 4.82
N PRO A 31 34.81 -3.92 4.86
CA PRO A 31 34.05 -5.17 4.72
C PRO A 31 32.94 -5.34 5.75
N LEU A 32 33.09 -4.82 6.98
CA LEU A 32 32.06 -4.92 8.02
C LEU A 32 30.92 -3.91 7.81
N ALA A 33 31.22 -2.71 7.30
CA ALA A 33 30.20 -1.70 6.99
C ALA A 33 29.35 -2.10 5.77
N LEU A 34 29.99 -2.66 4.72
CA LEU A 34 29.27 -3.28 3.61
C LEU A 34 28.44 -4.48 4.07
N ALA A 35 29.02 -5.36 4.90
CA ALA A 35 28.30 -6.52 5.41
C ALA A 35 27.07 -6.10 6.24
N ALA A 36 27.17 -5.05 7.05
CA ALA A 36 26.05 -4.50 7.80
C ALA A 36 24.98 -3.89 6.87
N ALA A 37 25.38 -3.13 5.84
CA ALA A 37 24.44 -2.57 4.87
C ALA A 37 23.73 -3.68 4.07
N VAL A 38 24.47 -4.69 3.61
CA VAL A 38 23.92 -5.87 2.91
C VAL A 38 23.03 -6.67 3.85
N ALA A 39 23.41 -6.87 5.11
CA ALA A 39 22.58 -7.56 6.10
C ALA A 39 21.27 -6.82 6.37
N VAL A 40 21.30 -5.49 6.51
CA VAL A 40 20.08 -4.68 6.67
C VAL A 40 19.18 -4.77 5.43
N VAL A 41 19.75 -4.71 4.24
CA VAL A 41 19.00 -4.88 2.98
C VAL A 41 18.42 -6.30 2.88
N CYS A 42 19.22 -7.33 3.14
CA CYS A 42 18.79 -8.72 3.16
C CYS A 42 17.68 -8.94 4.20
N VAL A 43 17.80 -8.41 5.42
CA VAL A 43 16.78 -8.51 6.46
C VAL A 43 15.50 -7.78 6.06
N ARG A 44 15.58 -6.60 5.43
CA ARG A 44 14.38 -5.89 4.96
C ARG A 44 13.72 -6.58 3.77
N VAL A 45 14.50 -7.19 2.89
CA VAL A 45 14.01 -7.97 1.76
C VAL A 45 13.41 -9.28 2.26
N THR A 46 14.07 -10.03 3.13
CA THR A 46 13.56 -11.28 3.71
C THR A 46 12.39 -11.04 4.65
N ALA A 47 12.40 -10.00 5.49
CA ALA A 47 11.24 -9.61 6.30
C ALA A 47 10.11 -9.08 5.40
N GLY A 48 10.43 -8.34 4.34
CA GLY A 48 9.47 -7.89 3.34
C GLY A 48 8.84 -9.03 2.53
N LEU A 49 9.58 -10.13 2.31
CA LEU A 49 9.11 -11.38 1.70
C LEU A 49 8.40 -12.30 2.72
N ALA A 50 8.78 -12.27 3.99
CA ALA A 50 8.14 -13.04 5.05
C ALA A 50 6.80 -12.41 5.48
N LEU A 51 6.68 -11.08 5.40
CA LEU A 51 5.41 -10.35 5.54
C LEU A 51 4.61 -10.31 4.23
N ARG A 52 5.23 -10.65 3.10
CA ARG A 52 4.51 -11.05 1.89
C ARG A 52 3.95 -12.44 2.16
N GLY A 53 2.78 -12.49 2.78
CA GLY A 53 1.98 -13.70 2.83
C GLY A 53 1.98 -14.37 1.44
N PRO A 54 1.98 -15.71 1.38
CA PRO A 54 2.25 -16.48 0.17
C PRO A 54 1.55 -15.83 -1.01
N ALA A 55 2.31 -15.60 -2.10
CA ALA A 55 1.76 -15.12 -3.36
C ALA A 55 0.40 -15.81 -3.55
N PRO A 56 -0.70 -15.05 -3.72
CA PRO A 56 -2.01 -15.67 -3.73
C PRO A 56 -1.94 -16.78 -4.75
N ALA A 57 -2.04 -18.03 -4.28
CA ALA A 57 -2.16 -19.18 -5.15
C ALA A 57 -3.22 -18.83 -6.20
N PRO A 58 -3.15 -19.37 -7.43
CA PRO A 58 -4.26 -19.26 -8.36
C PRO A 58 -5.51 -19.61 -7.56
N ARG A 59 -6.32 -18.60 -7.22
CA ARG A 59 -7.48 -18.82 -6.37
C ARG A 59 -8.41 -19.54 -7.32
N LEU A 60 -8.39 -20.87 -7.26
CA LEU A 60 -9.51 -21.67 -7.70
C LEU A 60 -10.72 -20.96 -7.11
N PRO A 61 -11.69 -20.52 -7.92
CA PRO A 61 -12.79 -19.67 -7.49
C PRO A 61 -13.35 -20.32 -6.23
N ALA A 62 -13.10 -19.69 -5.08
CA ALA A 62 -13.50 -20.24 -3.80
C ALA A 62 -15.02 -20.31 -3.90
N GLY A 63 -15.53 -21.53 -4.04
CA GLY A 63 -16.94 -21.83 -4.20
C GLY A 63 -17.70 -21.28 -3.00
N SER A 64 -18.22 -20.08 -3.16
CA SER A 64 -19.50 -19.67 -2.61
C SER A 64 -20.33 -19.19 -3.77
N ALA A 65 -20.62 -20.12 -4.68
CA ALA A 65 -21.80 -20.02 -5.51
C ALA A 65 -23.00 -20.10 -4.56
N SER A 66 -23.71 -18.99 -4.39
CA SER A 66 -25.08 -19.02 -3.86
C SER A 66 -25.84 -17.80 -4.36
N GLY A 67 -26.42 -17.99 -5.55
CA GLY A 67 -27.55 -17.23 -6.08
C GLY A 67 -27.28 -15.77 -6.46
N PRO A 68 -28.30 -15.10 -7.04
CA PRO A 68 -28.31 -13.66 -7.19
C PRO A 68 -28.24 -13.04 -5.79
N GLY A 69 -27.03 -12.64 -5.37
CA GLY A 69 -26.77 -12.19 -4.00
C GLY A 69 -25.54 -12.77 -3.31
N GLY A 70 -24.61 -13.42 -4.03
CA GLY A 70 -23.33 -13.88 -3.49
C GLY A 70 -22.69 -12.88 -2.52
N THR A 71 -22.44 -13.33 -1.29
CA THR A 71 -21.94 -12.46 -0.22
C THR A 71 -20.51 -12.03 -0.53
N LEU A 72 -20.35 -10.77 -0.93
CA LEU A 72 -19.05 -10.15 -1.08
C LEU A 72 -18.32 -10.09 0.27
N SER A 73 -16.99 -10.26 0.24
CA SER A 73 -16.13 -10.03 1.41
C SER A 73 -16.25 -8.57 1.88
N PRO A 74 -15.98 -8.24 3.17
CA PRO A 74 -15.97 -6.85 3.63
C PRO A 74 -15.11 -5.91 2.78
N LYS A 75 -13.94 -6.38 2.31
CA LYS A 75 -13.05 -5.61 1.44
C LYS A 75 -13.61 -5.41 0.02
N GLU A 76 -14.43 -6.35 -0.44
CA GLU A 76 -15.07 -6.29 -1.75
C GLU A 76 -16.31 -5.39 -1.70
N LEU A 77 -17.05 -5.41 -0.59
CA LEU A 77 -18.13 -4.48 -0.31
C LEU A 77 -17.62 -3.03 -0.29
N GLU A 78 -16.47 -2.78 0.35
CA GLU A 78 -15.83 -1.46 0.36
C GLU A 78 -15.54 -0.96 -1.07
N VAL A 79 -14.98 -1.82 -1.93
CA VAL A 79 -14.74 -1.46 -3.34
C VAL A 79 -16.06 -1.25 -4.10
N ALA A 80 -17.06 -2.12 -3.92
CA ALA A 80 -18.37 -2.00 -4.57
C ALA A 80 -19.10 -0.70 -4.16
N GLN A 81 -18.98 -0.29 -2.89
CA GLN A 81 -19.49 1.00 -2.43
C GLN A 81 -18.83 2.17 -3.15
N LEU A 82 -17.51 2.17 -3.26
CA LEU A 82 -16.79 3.26 -3.93
C LEU A 82 -17.08 3.29 -5.44
N VAL A 83 -17.34 2.13 -6.06
CA VAL A 83 -17.83 2.02 -7.43
C VAL A 83 -19.22 2.66 -7.55
N TYR A 84 -20.12 2.40 -6.60
CA TYR A 84 -21.45 3.03 -6.54
C TYR A 84 -21.37 4.55 -6.33
N GLU A 85 -20.42 5.04 -5.53
CA GLU A 85 -20.12 6.47 -5.38
C GLU A 85 -19.60 7.13 -6.67
N GLY A 86 -19.32 6.35 -7.72
CA GLY A 86 -18.91 6.84 -9.04
C GLY A 86 -17.40 7.04 -9.20
N LEU A 87 -16.60 6.61 -8.22
CA LEU A 87 -15.14 6.77 -8.28
C LEU A 87 -14.54 5.87 -9.38
N LYS A 88 -13.49 6.36 -10.04
CA LYS A 88 -12.67 5.61 -11.00
C LYS A 88 -11.69 4.69 -10.27
N ASN A 89 -11.18 3.65 -10.94
CA ASN A 89 -10.24 2.69 -10.35
C ASN A 89 -9.01 3.36 -9.73
N ARG A 90 -8.49 4.42 -10.36
CA ARG A 90 -7.38 5.22 -9.83
C ARG A 90 -7.74 5.94 -8.52
N GLU A 91 -8.91 6.57 -8.44
CA GLU A 91 -9.36 7.29 -7.25
C GLU A 91 -9.65 6.32 -6.09
N ILE A 92 -10.23 5.15 -6.39
CA ILE A 92 -10.41 4.05 -5.44
C ILE A 92 -9.05 3.54 -4.96
N ALA A 93 -8.08 3.40 -5.86
CA ALA A 93 -6.73 2.96 -5.54
C ALA A 93 -6.03 3.94 -4.59
N GLU A 94 -6.15 5.24 -4.85
CA GLU A 94 -5.63 6.30 -3.98
C GLU A 94 -6.30 6.26 -2.59
N ARG A 95 -7.64 6.11 -2.53
CA ARG A 95 -8.39 6.08 -1.26
C ARG A 95 -8.12 4.84 -0.42
N LEU A 96 -7.87 3.70 -1.06
CA LEU A 96 -7.59 2.43 -0.40
C LEU A 96 -6.09 2.11 -0.27
N PHE A 97 -5.20 3.05 -0.65
CA PHE A 97 -3.75 2.87 -0.69
C PHE A 97 -3.32 1.59 -1.43
N LYS A 98 -3.95 1.32 -2.59
CA LYS A 98 -3.69 0.16 -3.46
C LYS A 98 -3.16 0.63 -4.83
N SER A 99 -2.67 -0.31 -5.64
CA SER A 99 -2.40 -0.03 -7.06
C SER A 99 -3.70 -0.05 -7.87
N GLU A 100 -3.77 0.75 -8.94
CA GLU A 100 -4.92 0.75 -9.87
C GLU A 100 -5.19 -0.65 -10.44
N ARG A 101 -4.14 -1.40 -10.80
CA ARG A 101 -4.25 -2.79 -11.26
C ARG A 101 -4.89 -3.70 -10.21
N THR A 102 -4.59 -3.50 -8.93
CA THR A 102 -5.21 -4.27 -7.85
C THR A 102 -6.70 -4.00 -7.76
N VAL A 103 -7.11 -2.74 -7.90
CA VAL A 103 -8.53 -2.36 -7.89
C VAL A 103 -9.24 -2.92 -9.13
N ASP A 104 -8.63 -2.84 -10.31
CA ASP A 104 -9.20 -3.42 -11.54
C ASP A 104 -9.48 -4.92 -11.37
N ASN A 105 -8.51 -5.66 -10.83
CA ASN A 105 -8.68 -7.08 -10.53
C ASN A 105 -9.80 -7.32 -9.50
N GLN A 106 -9.86 -6.52 -8.43
CA GLN A 106 -10.92 -6.64 -7.42
C GLN A 106 -12.31 -6.38 -8.01
N VAL A 107 -12.45 -5.41 -8.92
CA VAL A 107 -13.72 -5.15 -9.62
C VAL A 107 -14.10 -6.33 -10.52
N ARG A 108 -13.14 -6.93 -11.24
CA ARG A 108 -13.39 -8.15 -12.04
C ARG A 108 -13.81 -9.33 -11.18
N ASP A 109 -13.15 -9.55 -10.05
CA ASP A 109 -13.50 -10.61 -9.11
C ASP A 109 -14.93 -10.41 -8.55
N ILE A 110 -15.30 -9.16 -8.21
CA ILE A 110 -16.65 -8.81 -7.78
C ILE A 110 -17.67 -9.11 -8.88
N MET A 111 -17.42 -8.66 -10.11
CA MET A 111 -18.30 -8.95 -11.25
C MET A 111 -18.47 -10.45 -11.46
N THR A 112 -17.37 -11.21 -11.39
CA THR A 112 -17.39 -12.67 -11.55
C THR A 112 -18.19 -13.35 -10.44
N LYS A 113 -18.06 -12.87 -9.19
CA LYS A 113 -18.79 -13.40 -8.03
C LYS A 113 -20.30 -13.11 -8.07
N LEU A 114 -20.68 -11.96 -8.62
CA LEU A 114 -22.06 -11.54 -8.75
C LEU A 114 -22.69 -11.95 -10.09
N ASP A 115 -21.93 -12.60 -10.97
CA ASP A 115 -22.31 -12.93 -12.34
C ASP A 115 -22.72 -11.69 -13.16
N PHE A 116 -21.95 -10.62 -13.02
CA PHE A 116 -22.14 -9.35 -13.72
C PHE A 116 -21.20 -9.22 -14.91
N HIS A 117 -21.70 -8.58 -15.96
CA HIS A 117 -20.95 -8.30 -17.18
C HIS A 117 -20.51 -6.84 -17.29
N SER A 118 -21.02 -5.96 -16.43
CA SER A 118 -20.71 -4.54 -16.45
C SER A 118 -20.53 -3.93 -15.06
N ARG A 119 -19.61 -2.94 -14.98
CA ARG A 119 -19.43 -2.11 -13.78
C ARG A 119 -20.75 -1.44 -13.36
N THR A 120 -21.60 -1.08 -14.31
CA THR A 120 -22.89 -0.44 -14.05
C THR A 120 -23.86 -1.39 -13.32
N GLU A 121 -23.74 -2.70 -13.52
CA GLU A 121 -24.56 -3.68 -12.81
C GLU A 121 -24.21 -3.71 -11.31
N ILE A 122 -22.93 -3.49 -10.94
CA ILE A 122 -22.51 -3.30 -9.54
C ILE A 122 -23.23 -2.11 -8.92
N VAL A 123 -23.33 -0.99 -9.64
CA VAL A 123 -24.00 0.23 -9.16
C VAL A 123 -25.48 -0.05 -8.91
N ARG A 124 -26.15 -0.74 -9.85
CA ARG A 124 -27.57 -1.06 -9.74
C ARG A 124 -27.85 -2.00 -8.56
N TRP A 125 -27.04 -3.04 -8.42
CA TRP A 125 -27.10 -4.00 -7.32
C TRP A 125 -26.92 -3.33 -5.95
N TRP A 126 -25.98 -2.38 -5.84
CA TRP A 126 -25.76 -1.64 -4.60
C TRP A 126 -26.96 -0.75 -4.25
N ALA A 127 -27.55 -0.09 -5.24
CA ALA A 127 -28.76 0.72 -5.06
C ALA A 127 -29.93 -0.13 -4.53
N GLU A 128 -30.18 -1.30 -5.12
CA GLU A 128 -31.23 -2.23 -4.69
C GLU A 128 -31.01 -2.69 -3.23
N ARG A 129 -29.77 -2.96 -2.83
CA ARG A 129 -29.43 -3.33 -1.44
C ARG A 129 -29.72 -2.22 -0.43
N MET A 130 -29.41 -0.97 -0.76
CA MET A 130 -29.69 0.16 0.14
C MET A 130 -31.19 0.33 0.42
N THR A 131 -32.04 0.05 -0.57
CA THR A 131 -33.50 0.14 -0.39
C THR A 131 -34.03 -0.94 0.56
N THR A 132 -33.40 -2.12 0.56
CA THR A 132 -33.79 -3.26 1.41
C THR A 132 -33.39 -3.06 2.86
N THR A 133 -32.28 -2.36 3.14
CA THR A 133 -31.83 -2.07 4.53
C THR A 133 -32.68 -1.01 5.24
N LYS A 134 -33.50 -0.23 4.52
CA LYS A 134 -34.32 0.85 5.10
C LYS A 134 -35.72 0.40 5.55
N LYS A 135 -36.03 -0.88 5.49
CA LYS A 135 -37.32 -1.46 5.89
C LYS A 135 -37.20 -2.19 7.22
#